data_AF-Q8VM15-F1
#
_entry.id   AF-Q8VM15-F1
#
_cell.length_a   1.000
_cell.length_b   1.000
_cell.length_c   1.000
_cell.angle_alpha   90.00
_cell.angle_beta   90.00
_cell.angle_gamma   90.00
#
_symmetry.space_group_name_H-M   'P 1'
#
loop_
_entity.id
_entity.type
_entity.pdbx_description
1 polymer ?
#
loop_
_entity_poly.entity_id
_entity_poly.type
_entity_poly.pdbx_seq_one_letter_code
_entity_poly.pdbx_strand_id
1 'polypeptide(L)'
;SWYEYSPLRIKYPYIRGKLWDLWTEALEENNGNRVAAWASIVENEDKAKSYKQARGMGGHVRSNWKDVTEIIAAQLLYTIKKYGPDRIAGFTPIPAMSMISYAAGARFINLLG
;
A
#
# COMPACT_ATOMS: atom_id res chain seq x y z
N SER A 1 -13.70 9.82 25.31
CA SER A 1 -13.47 9.12 24.03
C SER A 1 -12.47 7.97 24.25
N TRP A 2 -12.94 6.71 24.34
CA TRP A 2 -12.04 5.58 24.63
C TRP A 2 -11.00 5.36 23.51
N TYR A 3 -11.40 5.44 22.25
CA TYR A 3 -10.54 5.21 21.09
C TYR A 3 -9.50 6.31 20.81
N GLU A 4 -9.69 7.51 21.35
CA GLU A 4 -8.83 8.63 21.03
C GLU A 4 -7.45 8.50 21.66
N TYR A 5 -7.42 8.04 22.92
CA TYR A 5 -6.20 7.85 23.70
C TYR A 5 -5.93 6.38 24.08
N SER A 6 -6.73 5.45 23.53
CA SER A 6 -6.53 4.01 23.72
C SER A 6 -5.13 3.57 23.25
N PRO A 7 -4.50 2.59 23.92
CA PRO A 7 -3.23 2.00 23.46
C PRO A 7 -3.33 1.37 22.07
N LEU A 8 -4.53 1.11 21.56
CA LEU A 8 -4.78 0.54 20.22
C LEU A 8 -4.86 1.60 19.12
N ARG A 9 -4.78 2.90 19.45
CA ARG A 9 -4.89 3.98 18.46
C ARG A 9 -3.72 3.93 17.48
N ILE A 10 -4.03 3.87 16.18
CA ILE A 10 -3.04 4.03 15.10
C ILE A 10 -2.63 5.51 15.06
N LYS A 11 -1.34 5.78 15.30
CA LYS A 11 -0.77 7.13 15.38
C LYS A 11 0.08 7.51 14.16
N TYR A 12 0.66 6.53 13.49
CA TYR A 12 1.58 6.71 12.37
C TYR A 12 1.19 5.78 11.23
N PRO A 13 1.64 6.05 9.99
CA PRO A 13 1.62 5.04 8.96
C PRO A 13 2.60 3.92 9.31
N TYR A 14 2.21 2.69 9.00
CA TYR A 14 2.98 1.49 9.25
C TYR A 14 3.07 0.66 7.99
N ILE A 15 4.20 0.02 7.78
CA ILE A 15 4.45 -0.93 6.70
C ILE A 15 5.06 -2.21 7.28
N ARG A 16 4.86 -3.36 6.62
CA ARG A 16 5.53 -4.61 7.02
C ARG A 16 7.03 -4.45 6.82
N GLY A 17 7.84 -4.70 7.85
CA GLY A 17 9.30 -4.55 7.78
C GLY A 17 9.93 -5.25 6.58
N LYS A 18 9.59 -6.53 6.35
CA LYS A 18 10.05 -7.28 5.17
C LYS A 18 9.73 -6.60 3.83
N LEU A 19 8.57 -5.96 3.70
CA LEU A 19 8.23 -5.23 2.47
C LEU A 19 9.02 -3.93 2.37
N TRP A 20 9.24 -3.26 3.50
CA TRP A 20 10.03 -2.04 3.56
C TRP A 20 11.48 -2.28 3.14
N ASP A 21 12.11 -3.33 3.66
CA ASP A 21 13.49 -3.69 3.33
C ASP A 21 13.64 -3.96 1.83
N LEU A 22 12.73 -4.77 1.26
CA LEU A 22 12.68 -5.03 -0.18
C LEU A 22 12.44 -3.75 -1.00
N TRP A 23 11.61 -2.84 -0.50
CA TRP A 23 11.30 -1.59 -1.17
C TRP A 23 12.50 -0.64 -1.23
N THR A 24 13.21 -0.48 -0.12
CA THR A 24 14.40 0.38 -0.06
C THR A 24 15.52 -0.17 -0.94
N GLU A 25 15.78 -1.48 -0.89
CA GLU A 25 16.77 -2.14 -1.75
C GLU A 25 16.41 -1.98 -3.23
N ALA A 26 15.15 -2.26 -3.58
CA ALA A 26 14.69 -2.12 -4.96
C ALA A 26 14.77 -0.67 -5.48
N LEU A 27 14.54 0.34 -4.63
CA LEU A 27 14.71 1.74 -5.00
C LEU A 27 16.16 2.08 -5.32
N GLU A 28 17.10 1.57 -4.52
CA GLU A 28 18.55 1.75 -4.77
C GLU A 28 18.97 1.07 -6.07
N GLU A 29 18.57 -0.19 -6.27
CA GLU A 29 18.84 -0.98 -7.47
C GLU A 29 18.28 -0.34 -8.75
N ASN A 30 17.15 0.37 -8.66
CA ASN A 30 16.47 0.97 -9.80
C ASN A 30 16.69 2.50 -9.91
N ASN A 31 17.75 3.03 -9.29
CA ASN A 31 18.11 4.45 -9.34
C ASN A 31 16.93 5.39 -8.99
N GLY A 32 16.10 5.00 -8.02
CA GLY A 32 14.95 5.78 -7.57
C GLY A 32 13.71 5.68 -8.48
N ASN A 33 13.72 4.86 -9.53
CA ASN A 33 12.53 4.58 -10.33
C ASN A 33 11.55 3.68 -9.56
N ARG A 34 10.53 4.30 -9.00
CA ARG A 34 9.53 3.67 -8.11
C ARG A 34 8.72 2.56 -8.78
N VAL A 35 8.32 2.75 -10.04
CA VAL A 35 7.52 1.75 -10.76
C VAL A 35 8.38 0.54 -11.12
N ALA A 36 9.63 0.76 -11.53
CA ALA A 36 10.58 -0.33 -11.77
C ALA A 36 10.98 -1.06 -10.49
N ALA A 37 11.19 -0.33 -9.38
CA ALA A 37 11.44 -0.90 -8.07
C ALA A 37 10.27 -1.78 -7.59
N TRP A 38 9.03 -1.33 -7.77
CA TRP A 38 7.88 -2.18 -7.45
C TRP A 38 7.83 -3.43 -8.33
N ALA A 39 8.06 -3.28 -9.63
CA ALA A 39 8.09 -4.40 -10.57
C ALA A 39 9.13 -5.46 -10.17
N SER A 40 10.35 -5.06 -9.80
CA SER A 40 11.42 -5.99 -9.40
C SER A 40 11.06 -6.83 -8.17
N ILE A 41 10.21 -6.31 -7.28
CA ILE A 41 9.71 -7.03 -6.10
C ILE A 41 8.59 -8.00 -6.48
N VAL A 42 7.58 -7.54 -7.20
CA VAL A 42 6.37 -8.36 -7.44
C VAL A 42 6.50 -9.37 -8.57
N GLU A 43 7.44 -9.18 -9.49
CA GLU A 43 7.75 -10.13 -10.56
C GLU A 43 8.70 -11.24 -10.10
N ASN A 44 9.43 -11.03 -9.00
CA ASN A 44 10.23 -12.08 -8.37
C ASN A 44 9.35 -12.87 -7.37
N GLU A 45 9.13 -14.16 -7.65
CA GLU A 45 8.25 -15.00 -6.85
C GLU A 45 8.72 -15.13 -5.40
N ASP A 46 10.02 -15.27 -5.16
CA ASP A 46 10.60 -15.41 -3.81
C ASP A 46 10.45 -14.12 -3.01
N LYS A 47 10.80 -12.96 -3.61
CA LYS A 47 10.59 -11.64 -3.00
C LYS A 47 9.10 -11.45 -2.69
N ALA A 48 8.21 -11.73 -3.64
CA ALA A 48 6.77 -11.60 -3.45
C ALA A 48 6.21 -12.52 -2.34
N LYS A 49 6.65 -13.77 -2.30
CA LYS A 49 6.24 -14.76 -1.30
C LYS A 49 6.70 -14.35 0.09
N SER A 50 7.92 -13.84 0.22
CA SER A 50 8.55 -13.49 1.49
C SER A 50 7.74 -12.47 2.32
N TYR A 51 7.22 -11.41 1.69
CA TYR A 51 6.43 -10.39 2.40
C TYR A 51 4.95 -10.80 2.53
N LYS A 52 4.41 -11.57 1.56
CA LYS A 52 3.03 -12.06 1.62
C LYS A 52 2.83 -13.06 2.76
N GLN A 53 3.78 -13.96 2.99
CA GLN A 53 3.75 -14.93 4.10
C GLN A 53 3.90 -14.27 5.48
N ALA A 54 4.45 -13.05 5.54
CA ALA A 54 4.55 -12.28 6.79
C ALA A 54 3.24 -11.53 7.14
N ARG A 55 2.15 -11.68 6.38
CA ARG A 55 0.85 -11.08 6.70
C ARG A 55 0.24 -11.77 7.94
N GLY A 56 -0.20 -10.99 8.92
CA GLY A 56 -0.72 -11.50 10.19
C GLY A 56 0.33 -11.86 11.25
N MET A 57 1.64 -11.81 10.92
CA MET A 57 2.73 -12.30 11.78
C MET A 57 3.47 -11.20 12.56
N GLY A 58 2.89 -10.01 12.73
CA GLY A 58 3.56 -8.86 13.36
C GLY A 58 4.72 -8.30 12.52
N GLY A 59 5.61 -7.51 13.13
CA GLY A 59 6.75 -6.90 12.43
C GLY A 59 6.39 -5.69 11.57
N HIS A 60 5.51 -4.82 12.06
CA HIS A 60 5.27 -3.52 11.44
C HIS A 60 6.36 -2.54 11.87
N VAL A 61 6.88 -1.77 10.93
CA VAL A 61 7.78 -0.66 11.19
C VAL A 61 7.04 0.65 10.98
N ARG A 62 7.35 1.65 11.80
CA ARG A 62 6.83 3.01 11.62
C ARG A 62 7.41 3.58 10.33
N SER A 63 6.57 4.24 9.54
CA SER A 63 6.97 4.96 8.34
C SER A 63 6.45 6.41 8.38
N ASN A 64 6.60 7.15 7.28
CA ASN A 64 6.00 8.46 7.08
C ASN A 64 5.02 8.43 5.90
N TRP A 65 4.19 9.47 5.79
CA TRP A 65 3.16 9.53 4.74
C TRP A 65 3.74 9.51 3.33
N LYS A 66 4.84 10.24 3.10
CA LYS A 66 5.49 10.29 1.79
C LYS A 66 5.87 8.89 1.32
N ASP A 67 6.61 8.16 2.14
CA ASP A 67 7.13 6.83 1.79
C ASP A 67 6.00 5.82 1.50
N VAL A 68 4.97 5.77 2.35
CA VAL A 68 3.85 4.83 2.13
C VAL A 68 3.00 5.23 0.93
N THR A 69 2.83 6.54 0.66
CA THR A 69 2.09 6.98 -0.53
C THR A 69 2.86 6.71 -1.82
N GLU A 70 4.20 6.79 -1.80
CA GLU A 70 5.03 6.49 -2.97
C GLU A 70 4.96 5.01 -3.38
N ILE A 71 5.05 4.08 -2.42
CA ILE A 71 4.92 2.64 -2.73
C ILE A 71 3.49 2.29 -3.18
N ILE A 72 2.45 2.89 -2.59
CA ILE A 72 1.06 2.71 -3.03
C ILE A 72 0.89 3.21 -4.48
N ALA A 73 1.36 4.43 -4.77
CA ALA A 73 1.28 4.99 -6.12
C ALA A 73 2.05 4.12 -7.15
N ALA A 74 3.25 3.66 -6.80
CA ALA A 74 4.03 2.77 -7.65
C ALA A 74 3.30 1.45 -7.95
N GLN A 75 2.69 0.85 -6.94
CA GLN A 75 1.89 -0.37 -7.08
C GLN A 75 0.68 -0.15 -8.00
N LEU A 76 -0.06 0.94 -7.80
CA LEU A 76 -1.24 1.27 -8.62
C LEU A 76 -0.83 1.47 -10.08
N LEU A 77 0.18 2.32 -10.33
CA LEU A 77 0.67 2.62 -11.69
C LEU A 77 1.18 1.37 -12.42
N TYR A 78 1.97 0.54 -11.74
CA TYR A 78 2.44 -0.73 -12.31
C TYR A 78 1.27 -1.65 -12.66
N THR A 79 0.30 -1.78 -11.76
CA THR A 79 -0.84 -2.69 -11.93
C THR A 79 -1.70 -2.24 -13.11
N ILE A 80 -2.02 -0.94 -13.20
CA ILE A 80 -2.76 -0.34 -14.31
C ILE A 80 -2.02 -0.60 -15.62
N LYS A 81 -0.72 -0.29 -15.67
CA LYS A 81 0.09 -0.41 -16.88
C LYS A 81 0.18 -1.86 -17.38
N LYS A 82 0.30 -2.83 -16.47
CA LYS A 82 0.58 -4.23 -16.83
C LYS A 82 -0.67 -5.08 -17.01
N TYR A 83 -1.69 -4.86 -16.19
CA TYR A 83 -2.85 -5.75 -16.12
C TYR A 83 -4.19 -5.05 -16.39
N GLY A 84 -4.21 -3.71 -16.43
CA GLY A 84 -5.43 -2.91 -16.54
C GLY A 84 -5.91 -2.36 -15.19
N PRO A 85 -6.71 -1.28 -15.21
CA PRO A 85 -7.19 -0.63 -14.00
C PRO A 85 -8.19 -1.48 -13.21
N ASP A 86 -8.93 -2.37 -13.88
CA ASP A 86 -9.88 -3.31 -13.29
C ASP A 86 -9.24 -4.38 -12.37
N ARG A 87 -7.91 -4.45 -12.30
CA ARG A 87 -7.16 -5.27 -11.31
C ARG A 87 -6.95 -4.55 -9.98
N ILE A 88 -7.44 -3.32 -9.85
CA ILE A 88 -7.47 -2.56 -8.61
C ILE A 88 -8.91 -2.53 -8.11
N ALA A 89 -9.11 -2.92 -6.85
CA ALA A 89 -10.42 -2.91 -6.21
C ALA A 89 -10.37 -2.17 -4.87
N GLY A 90 -11.43 -1.43 -4.56
CA GLY A 90 -11.67 -0.83 -3.26
C GLY A 90 -12.92 -1.42 -2.61
N PHE A 91 -12.86 -1.68 -1.30
CA PHE A 91 -14.00 -2.14 -0.52
C PHE A 91 -14.29 -1.14 0.59
N THR A 92 -15.48 -0.56 0.57
CA THR A 92 -15.96 0.36 1.61
C THR A 92 -17.49 0.24 1.73
N PRO A 93 -18.03 -0.13 2.91
CA PRO A 93 -19.46 -0.40 3.06
C PRO A 93 -20.27 0.85 3.46
N ILE A 94 -21.60 0.76 3.32
CA ILE A 94 -22.63 1.67 3.88
C ILE A 94 -22.28 3.16 3.73
N PRO A 95 -22.56 3.78 2.56
CA PRO A 95 -22.28 5.21 2.33
C PRO A 95 -23.06 6.15 3.27
N ALA A 96 -24.21 5.72 3.79
CA ALA A 96 -25.08 6.56 4.61
C ALA A 96 -24.48 6.96 5.97
N MET A 97 -23.55 6.16 6.52
CA MET A 97 -22.96 6.44 7.84
C MET A 97 -21.89 7.55 7.78
N SER A 98 -21.23 7.72 6.63
CA SER A 98 -20.15 8.70 6.46
C SER A 98 -19.90 8.99 4.96
N MET A 99 -20.82 9.75 4.35
CA MET A 99 -20.88 9.96 2.89
C MET A 99 -19.54 10.40 2.26
N ILE A 100 -18.86 11.39 2.85
CA ILE A 100 -17.59 11.91 2.31
C ILE A 100 -16.45 10.90 2.51
N SER A 101 -16.42 10.20 3.65
CA SER A 101 -15.41 9.16 3.91
C SER A 101 -15.55 8.00 2.93
N TYR A 102 -16.79 7.60 2.60
CA TYR A 102 -17.08 6.65 1.54
C TYR A 102 -16.62 7.18 0.17
N ALA A 103 -17.04 8.41 -0.18
CA ALA A 103 -16.79 8.99 -1.49
C ALA A 103 -15.30 9.23 -1.76
N ALA A 104 -14.48 9.47 -0.74
CA ALA A 104 -13.04 9.71 -0.90
C ALA A 104 -12.33 8.53 -1.60
N GLY A 105 -12.57 7.30 -1.13
CA GLY A 105 -12.02 6.09 -1.76
C GLY A 105 -12.71 5.72 -3.07
N ALA A 106 -14.05 5.76 -3.09
CA ALA A 106 -14.82 5.38 -4.27
C ALA A 106 -14.51 6.29 -5.49
N ARG A 107 -14.42 7.61 -5.27
CA ARG A 107 -14.04 8.57 -6.31
C ARG A 107 -12.63 8.31 -6.83
N PHE A 108 -11.68 8.02 -5.95
CA PHE A 108 -10.31 7.74 -6.35
C PHE A 108 -10.22 6.51 -7.27
N ILE A 109 -10.83 5.38 -6.87
CA ILE A 109 -10.85 4.16 -7.68
C ILE A 109 -11.59 4.38 -9.01
N ASN A 110 -12.78 4.99 -8.99
CA ASN A 110 -13.55 5.25 -10.22
C ASN A 110 -12.80 6.13 -11.24
N LEU A 111 -11.91 7.02 -10.78
CA LEU A 111 -11.09 7.85 -11.67
C LEU A 111 -9.86 7.12 -12.22
N LEU A 112 -9.39 6.06 -11.55
CA LEU A 112 -8.32 5.20 -12.07
C LEU A 112 -8.81 4.30 -13.21
N GLY A 113 -10.11 4.02 -13.25
CA GLY A 113 -10.77 3.09 -14.18
C GLY A 113 -11.08 1.76 -13.53
#